data_AF-Q8RNY2-F1
#
_entry.id   AF-Q8RNY2-F1
#
_cell.length_a   1.000
_cell.length_b   1.000
_cell.length_c   1.000
_cell.angle_alpha   90.00
_cell.angle_beta   90.00
_cell.angle_gamma   90.00
#
_symmetry.space_group_name_H-M   'P 1'
#
loop_
_entity.id
_entity.type
_entity.pdbx_description
1 polymer ?
#
loop_
_entity_poly.entity_id
_entity_poly.type
_entity_poly.pdbx_seq_one_letter_code
_entity_poly.pdbx_strand_id
1 'polypeptide(L)'
;MARLEKVYSPEFQQYQKTIIEHPNYIGLEYAGSWVKAGKSPVGQNRKKWADQKIAELGITGSGIYAKLMYTIHPFKVKPCQTCGQTMSLDYVYPNKNFANKLTKTFPILTGKDLLTTSIYDILKVLNSDNNQELVFLLRSTLKRKDIENLDVQELVQCLIEESRSGLIKVLGPGAMSNFPDRFDGFHSYNRCCRSTEDTGRSVENLKSYTKDRRAYEAWSDGNHRAANQLMGDQVFSRTGLSADHLGPISLGFVHDPRFMKAMTSGENSSKRDRLILSDLVTMIDIESRENINASSWFCSIIWQSIKNDIQNGKITSNNDTLREYQTTLKKNKDLFFNILGYIASSKNGQEFLIWYLKDRYKFEDNYLYDYVLDTDIGSNTFGQIKSKTPRNLTARADGEEDRAIRIGLESIKDYASKNNRKIKEVLTENEEQVLDSIVLKLSQSGIFEEILTELKILMTVVQKRLLKYSLNI
;
A
#
# COMPACT_ATOMS: atom_id res chain seq x y z
N MET A 1 -16.24 -20.37 3.35
CA MET A 1 -17.46 -20.29 4.17
C MET A 1 -18.35 -19.18 3.62
N ALA A 2 -19.59 -19.49 3.26
CA ALA A 2 -20.57 -18.48 2.86
C ALA A 2 -20.76 -17.49 4.02
N ARG A 3 -20.64 -16.19 3.74
CA ARG A 3 -20.91 -15.15 4.75
C ARG A 3 -22.37 -15.28 5.16
N LEU A 4 -22.62 -15.62 6.42
CA LEU A 4 -23.92 -15.44 7.06
C LEU A 4 -24.39 -14.01 6.77
N GLU A 5 -25.66 -13.89 6.37
CA GLU A 5 -26.28 -12.60 6.05
C GLU A 5 -26.19 -11.70 7.29
N LYS A 6 -25.42 -10.60 7.18
CA LYS A 6 -25.20 -9.71 8.33
C LYS A 6 -26.48 -8.91 8.60
N VAL A 7 -27.19 -9.26 9.66
CA VAL A 7 -28.31 -8.49 10.18
C VAL A 7 -27.79 -7.15 10.72
N TYR A 8 -28.39 -6.04 10.27
CA TYR A 8 -28.05 -4.70 10.78
C TYR A 8 -28.74 -4.46 12.12
N SER A 9 -28.10 -3.70 13.00
CA SER A 9 -28.74 -3.26 14.25
C SER A 9 -30.01 -2.43 13.98
N PRO A 10 -31.05 -2.53 14.82
CA PRO A 10 -32.28 -1.75 14.66
C PRO A 10 -32.01 -0.24 14.61
N GLU A 11 -31.08 0.25 15.42
CA GLU A 11 -30.68 1.66 15.46
C GLU A 11 -30.08 2.09 14.12
N PHE A 12 -29.26 1.24 13.51
CA PHE A 12 -28.67 1.54 12.20
C PHE A 12 -29.73 1.51 11.10
N GLN A 13 -30.65 0.54 11.10
CA GLN A 13 -31.74 0.49 10.14
C GLN A 13 -32.63 1.74 10.20
N GLN A 14 -32.96 2.19 11.42
CA GLN A 14 -33.73 3.42 11.60
C GLN A 14 -32.95 4.64 11.10
N TYR A 15 -31.67 4.74 11.45
CA TYR A 15 -30.78 5.79 10.97
C TYR A 15 -30.69 5.83 9.44
N GLN A 16 -30.63 4.68 8.77
CA GLN A 16 -30.58 4.62 7.31
C GLN A 16 -31.81 5.26 6.69
N LYS A 17 -33.01 4.92 7.17
CA LYS A 17 -34.27 5.51 6.70
C LYS A 17 -34.24 7.03 6.86
N THR A 18 -33.89 7.49 8.05
CA THR A 18 -33.83 8.93 8.35
C THR A 18 -32.86 9.68 7.44
N ILE A 19 -31.67 9.13 7.18
CA ILE A 19 -30.66 9.79 6.33
C ILE A 19 -31.07 9.82 4.85
N ILE A 20 -31.69 8.74 4.35
CA ILE A 20 -32.18 8.66 2.96
C ILE A 20 -33.24 9.74 2.70
N GLU A 21 -34.10 9.99 3.68
CA GLU A 21 -35.20 10.96 3.58
C GLU A 21 -34.77 12.39 3.96
N HIS A 22 -33.56 12.59 4.50
CA HIS A 22 -33.16 13.87 5.05
C HIS A 22 -32.87 14.91 3.94
N PRO A 23 -33.37 16.16 4.06
CA PRO A 23 -33.20 17.21 3.05
C PRO A 23 -31.74 17.47 2.63
N ASN A 24 -30.80 17.34 3.56
CA ASN A 24 -29.37 17.54 3.31
C ASN A 24 -28.77 16.57 2.26
N TYR A 25 -29.43 15.43 1.99
CA TYR A 25 -28.99 14.42 1.02
C TYR A 25 -29.82 14.43 -0.27
N ILE A 26 -30.69 15.43 -0.48
CA ILE A 26 -31.49 15.56 -1.70
C ILE A 26 -30.58 15.56 -2.95
N GLY A 27 -30.92 14.70 -3.90
CA GLY A 27 -30.18 14.52 -5.16
C GLY A 27 -28.99 13.55 -5.07
N LEU A 28 -28.62 13.07 -3.88
CA LEU A 28 -27.59 12.03 -3.74
C LEU A 28 -28.18 10.65 -4.10
N GLU A 29 -27.51 9.93 -4.99
CA GLU A 29 -28.04 8.66 -5.51
C GLU A 29 -27.91 7.50 -4.50
N TYR A 30 -29.04 6.95 -4.04
CA TYR A 30 -29.07 5.77 -3.15
C TYR A 30 -28.93 4.44 -3.91
N ALA A 31 -29.65 4.27 -5.02
CA ALA A 31 -29.65 3.05 -5.85
C ALA A 31 -29.87 1.73 -5.07
N GLY A 32 -30.78 1.75 -4.09
CA GLY A 32 -31.24 0.58 -3.33
C GLY A 32 -30.20 -0.03 -2.38
N SER A 33 -29.03 0.58 -2.20
CA SER A 33 -27.98 0.04 -1.31
C SER A 33 -27.19 1.15 -0.63
N TRP A 34 -26.95 0.97 0.66
CA TRP A 34 -26.11 1.84 1.46
C TRP A 34 -24.66 1.90 0.98
N VAL A 35 -24.15 0.78 0.44
CA VAL A 35 -22.77 0.63 -0.01
C VAL A 35 -22.72 0.34 -1.51
N LYS A 36 -21.92 1.11 -2.24
CA LYS A 36 -21.60 0.93 -3.66
C LYS A 36 -20.14 1.28 -3.88
N ALA A 37 -19.40 0.51 -4.69
CA ALA A 37 -18.00 0.84 -4.94
C ALA A 37 -17.85 2.21 -5.61
N GLY A 38 -16.89 3.03 -5.21
CA GLY A 38 -16.72 4.38 -5.77
C GLY A 38 -16.39 4.45 -7.25
N LYS A 39 -15.95 3.34 -7.87
CA LYS A 39 -15.77 3.21 -9.32
C LYS A 39 -17.03 2.82 -10.08
N SER A 40 -18.09 2.39 -9.38
CA SER A 40 -19.37 2.06 -10.01
C SER A 40 -20.06 3.32 -10.55
N PRO A 41 -21.01 3.19 -11.51
CA PRO A 41 -21.80 4.31 -12.00
C PRO A 41 -22.43 5.14 -10.87
N VAL A 42 -23.05 4.47 -9.89
CA VAL A 42 -23.63 5.12 -8.70
C VAL A 42 -22.58 5.90 -7.92
N GLY A 43 -21.41 5.30 -7.67
CA GLY A 43 -20.32 5.94 -6.94
C GLY A 43 -19.78 7.20 -7.66
N GLN A 44 -19.75 7.19 -8.99
CA GLN A 44 -19.35 8.35 -9.80
C GLN A 44 -20.42 9.45 -9.78
N ASN A 45 -21.70 9.10 -9.83
CA ASN A 45 -22.79 10.06 -9.73
C ASN A 45 -22.84 10.73 -8.35
N ARG A 46 -22.61 9.96 -7.27
CA ARG A 46 -22.43 10.51 -5.92
C ARG A 46 -21.30 11.54 -5.89
N LYS A 47 -20.15 11.24 -6.51
CA LYS A 47 -19.03 12.20 -6.60
C LYS A 47 -19.42 13.49 -7.32
N LYS A 48 -20.09 13.40 -8.47
CA LYS A 48 -20.57 14.57 -9.22
C LYS A 48 -21.49 15.45 -8.38
N TRP A 49 -22.45 14.84 -7.68
CA TRP A 49 -23.32 15.55 -6.74
C TRP A 49 -22.50 16.24 -5.63
N ALA A 50 -21.52 15.54 -5.07
CA ALA A 50 -20.68 16.08 -4.01
C ALA A 50 -19.82 17.24 -4.50
N ASP A 51 -19.27 17.17 -5.71
CA ASP A 51 -18.47 18.25 -6.31
C ASP A 51 -19.30 19.53 -6.48
N GLN A 52 -20.56 19.41 -6.90
CA GLN A 52 -21.51 20.53 -6.97
C GLN A 52 -21.77 21.12 -5.58
N LYS A 53 -22.08 20.27 -4.59
CA LYS A 53 -22.32 20.72 -3.21
C LYS A 53 -21.10 21.35 -2.55
N ILE A 54 -19.90 20.86 -2.85
CA ILE A 54 -18.63 21.43 -2.39
C ILE A 54 -18.45 22.85 -2.93
N ALA A 55 -18.74 23.06 -4.21
CA ALA A 55 -18.69 24.37 -4.84
C ALA A 55 -19.73 25.33 -4.23
N GLU A 56 -20.97 24.88 -4.06
CA GLU A 56 -22.06 25.66 -3.43
C GLU A 56 -21.70 26.11 -2.00
N LEU A 57 -21.06 25.25 -1.22
CA LEU A 57 -20.72 25.50 0.19
C LEU A 57 -19.33 26.14 0.38
N GLY A 58 -18.59 26.39 -0.71
CA GLY A 58 -17.24 26.97 -0.64
C GLY A 58 -16.24 26.12 0.15
N ILE A 59 -16.36 24.79 0.10
CA ILE A 59 -15.49 23.89 0.88
C ILE A 59 -14.12 23.76 0.18
N THR A 60 -13.05 24.10 0.90
CA THR A 60 -11.67 24.11 0.37
C THR A 60 -10.69 23.26 1.21
N GLY A 61 -9.48 23.05 0.69
CA GLY A 61 -8.39 22.34 1.35
C GLY A 61 -8.41 20.82 1.17
N SER A 62 -7.58 20.10 1.93
CA SER A 62 -7.51 18.63 1.86
C SER A 62 -8.77 17.96 2.45
N GLY A 63 -9.13 16.79 1.94
CA GLY A 63 -10.25 16.00 2.46
C GLY A 63 -11.64 16.59 2.18
N ILE A 64 -11.82 17.29 1.05
CA ILE A 64 -13.07 18.00 0.68
C ILE A 64 -14.34 17.16 0.84
N TYR A 65 -14.33 15.88 0.46
CA TYR A 65 -15.51 15.01 0.61
C TYR A 65 -15.80 14.67 2.08
N ALA A 66 -14.76 14.45 2.89
CA ALA A 66 -14.93 14.20 4.31
C ALA A 66 -15.50 15.45 5.00
N LYS A 67 -15.00 16.63 4.63
CA LYS A 67 -15.53 17.92 5.10
C LYS A 67 -16.99 18.11 4.68
N LEU A 68 -17.31 17.90 3.40
CA LEU A 68 -18.68 17.98 2.90
C LEU A 68 -19.60 17.06 3.70
N MET A 69 -19.29 15.77 3.76
CA MET A 69 -20.13 14.77 4.42
C MET A 69 -20.30 15.11 5.90
N TYR A 70 -19.25 15.55 6.58
CA TYR A 70 -19.37 16.05 7.94
C TYR A 70 -20.27 17.27 8.03
N THR A 71 -20.09 18.29 7.18
CA THR A 71 -20.86 19.53 7.16
C THR A 71 -22.36 19.28 6.95
N ILE A 72 -22.73 18.43 6.00
CA ILE A 72 -24.13 18.14 5.69
C ILE A 72 -24.77 17.09 6.62
N HIS A 73 -23.97 16.30 7.34
CA HIS A 73 -24.54 15.25 8.18
C HIS A 73 -25.44 15.85 9.27
N PRO A 74 -26.73 15.48 9.37
CA PRO A 74 -27.69 16.19 10.19
C PRO A 74 -27.42 16.06 11.70
N PHE A 75 -27.03 14.88 12.15
CA PHE A 75 -26.93 14.60 13.59
C PHE A 75 -25.52 14.75 14.18
N LYS A 76 -24.49 14.88 13.33
CA LYS A 76 -23.06 14.74 13.69
C LYS A 76 -22.68 13.49 14.51
N VAL A 77 -23.59 12.54 14.66
CA VAL A 77 -23.42 11.24 15.31
C VAL A 77 -24.04 10.17 14.42
N LYS A 78 -23.59 8.93 14.52
CA LYS A 78 -24.26 7.80 13.87
C LYS A 78 -24.18 6.50 14.67
N PRO A 79 -25.19 5.63 14.58
CA PRO A 79 -25.12 4.28 15.14
C PRO A 79 -24.17 3.37 14.36
N CYS A 80 -23.60 2.39 15.06
CA CYS A 80 -22.81 1.33 14.47
C CYS A 80 -23.72 0.29 13.81
N GLN A 81 -23.41 -0.13 12.58
CA GLN A 81 -24.17 -1.16 11.86
C GLN A 81 -24.28 -2.48 12.62
N THR A 82 -23.26 -2.82 13.43
CA THR A 82 -23.19 -4.10 14.13
C THR A 82 -23.87 -4.05 15.50
N CYS A 83 -23.44 -3.14 16.38
CA CYS A 83 -23.91 -3.11 17.76
C CYS A 83 -24.90 -1.98 18.09
N GLY A 84 -25.25 -1.12 17.12
CA GLY A 84 -26.16 0.01 17.36
C GLY A 84 -25.55 1.19 18.12
N GLN A 85 -24.39 1.03 18.76
CA GLN A 85 -23.77 2.09 19.56
C GLN A 85 -23.54 3.37 18.73
N THR A 86 -24.16 4.45 19.19
CA THR A 86 -24.04 5.78 18.57
C THR A 86 -22.74 6.45 18.98
N MET A 87 -21.99 6.93 18.00
CA MET A 87 -20.72 7.63 18.22
C MET A 87 -20.66 8.94 17.43
N SER A 88 -19.93 9.91 17.97
CA SER A 88 -19.67 11.20 17.33
C SER A 88 -18.82 11.05 16.07
N LEU A 89 -19.17 11.84 15.06
CA LEU A 89 -18.38 11.99 13.84
C LEU A 89 -17.26 13.02 14.01
N ASP A 90 -17.24 13.76 15.12
CA ASP A 90 -16.20 14.71 15.44
C ASP A 90 -14.98 14.04 16.08
N TYR A 91 -13.84 14.72 16.07
CA TYR A 91 -12.55 14.24 16.53
C TYR A 91 -12.44 14.27 18.05
N VAL A 92 -13.31 13.55 18.74
CA VAL A 92 -13.42 13.56 20.20
C VAL A 92 -12.89 12.30 20.88
N TYR A 93 -12.51 11.26 20.13
CA TYR A 93 -12.10 9.98 20.72
C TYR A 93 -10.57 9.79 20.68
N PRO A 94 -9.89 9.59 21.82
CA PRO A 94 -8.46 9.31 21.88
C PRO A 94 -8.04 8.15 21.00
N ASN A 95 -6.91 8.29 20.32
CA ASN A 95 -6.26 7.15 19.70
C ASN A 95 -5.45 6.34 20.72
N LYS A 96 -4.92 5.19 20.30
CA LYS A 96 -4.17 4.29 21.17
C LYS A 96 -2.99 4.95 21.88
N ASN A 97 -2.24 5.80 21.19
CA ASN A 97 -1.05 6.44 21.77
C ASN A 97 -1.44 7.48 22.81
N PHE A 98 -2.46 8.30 22.51
CA PHE A 98 -2.94 9.30 23.44
C PHE A 98 -3.66 8.69 24.64
N ALA A 99 -4.45 7.63 24.43
CA ALA A 99 -5.03 6.83 25.51
C ALA A 99 -3.95 6.27 26.46
N ASN A 100 -2.87 5.70 25.91
CA ASN A 100 -1.76 5.22 26.72
C ASN A 100 -1.07 6.36 27.50
N LYS A 101 -0.90 7.54 26.88
CA LYS A 101 -0.36 8.74 27.54
C LYS A 101 -1.26 9.18 28.70
N LEU A 102 -2.58 9.23 28.47
CA LEU A 102 -3.59 9.56 29.49
C LEU A 102 -3.57 8.56 30.65
N THR A 103 -3.56 7.25 30.40
CA THR A 103 -3.50 6.23 31.46
C THR A 103 -2.20 6.29 32.25
N LYS A 104 -1.08 6.59 31.59
CA LYS A 104 0.22 6.76 32.26
C LYS A 104 0.25 7.99 33.17
N THR A 105 -0.33 9.10 32.72
CA THR A 105 -0.40 10.33 33.51
C THR A 105 -1.45 10.22 34.62
N PHE A 106 -2.59 9.57 34.35
CA PHE A 106 -3.71 9.47 35.28
C PHE A 106 -4.07 8.01 35.55
N PRO A 107 -3.50 7.40 36.61
CA PRO A 107 -3.76 6.00 36.98
C PRO A 107 -5.24 5.67 37.19
N ILE A 108 -6.10 6.64 37.55
CA ILE A 108 -7.56 6.49 37.66
C ILE A 108 -8.24 6.05 36.35
N LEU A 109 -7.56 6.24 35.21
CA LEU A 109 -8.04 5.81 33.90
C LEU A 109 -7.65 4.36 33.56
N THR A 110 -6.88 3.68 34.42
CA THR A 110 -6.45 2.29 34.19
C THR A 110 -7.66 1.37 34.09
N GLY A 111 -7.68 0.53 33.05
CA GLY A 111 -8.77 -0.43 32.81
C GLY A 111 -10.04 0.17 32.16
N LYS A 112 -10.11 1.49 31.93
CA LYS A 112 -11.23 2.11 31.22
C LYS A 112 -11.03 2.04 29.71
N ASP A 113 -12.13 1.87 28.95
CA ASP A 113 -12.09 1.93 27.49
C ASP A 113 -12.00 3.38 27.00
N LEU A 114 -10.78 3.89 26.89
CA LEU A 114 -10.53 5.25 26.39
C LEU A 114 -10.65 5.37 24.86
N LEU A 115 -10.73 4.26 24.13
CA LEU A 115 -10.79 4.32 22.66
C LEU A 115 -12.20 4.65 22.16
N THR A 116 -13.22 4.25 22.92
CA THR A 116 -14.63 4.54 22.60
C THR A 116 -15.26 5.58 23.52
N THR A 117 -14.55 6.06 24.53
CA THR A 117 -14.98 7.16 25.41
C THR A 117 -14.53 8.52 24.86
N SER A 118 -15.43 9.51 24.83
CA SER A 118 -15.10 10.85 24.35
C SER A 118 -14.15 11.57 25.31
N ILE A 119 -13.35 12.51 24.79
CA ILE A 119 -12.47 13.34 25.63
C ILE A 119 -13.27 14.10 26.68
N TYR A 120 -14.47 14.57 26.35
CA TYR A 120 -15.36 15.24 27.31
C TYR A 120 -15.78 14.32 28.46
N ASP A 121 -16.09 13.06 28.17
CA ASP A 121 -16.46 12.10 29.23
C ASP A 121 -15.24 11.67 30.06
N ILE A 122 -14.05 11.62 29.44
CA ILE A 122 -12.79 11.43 30.17
C ILE A 122 -12.56 12.60 31.13
N LEU A 123 -12.79 13.85 30.69
CA LEU A 123 -12.64 15.03 31.53
C LEU A 123 -13.56 15.00 32.76
N LYS A 124 -14.82 14.53 32.60
CA LYS A 124 -15.75 14.35 33.73
C LYS A 124 -15.19 13.39 34.79
N VAL A 125 -14.52 12.31 34.36
CA VAL A 125 -13.88 11.35 35.28
C VAL A 125 -12.67 11.97 35.99
N LEU A 126 -11.93 12.86 35.32
CA LEU A 126 -10.76 13.53 35.87
C LEU A 126 -11.09 14.71 36.80
N ASN A 127 -12.37 15.11 36.92
CA ASN A 127 -12.83 16.27 37.70
C ASN A 127 -12.00 17.53 37.39
N SER A 128 -11.98 17.90 36.10
CA SER A 128 -10.84 18.58 35.45
C SER A 128 -10.61 20.06 35.75
N ASP A 129 -11.50 20.73 36.47
CA ASP A 129 -11.54 22.22 36.48
C ASP A 129 -10.29 22.89 37.07
N ASN A 130 -9.38 22.15 37.73
CA ASN A 130 -8.10 22.67 38.22
C ASN A 130 -6.94 21.65 38.14
N ASN A 131 -6.98 20.68 37.22
CA ASN A 131 -5.93 19.65 37.14
C ASN A 131 -4.69 20.17 36.38
N GLN A 132 -3.67 20.63 37.11
CA GLN A 132 -2.42 21.15 36.53
C GLN A 132 -1.71 20.16 35.61
N GLU A 133 -1.72 18.86 35.94
CA GLU A 133 -1.13 17.82 35.11
C GLU A 133 -1.87 17.67 33.78
N LEU A 134 -3.19 17.81 33.79
CA LEU A 134 -4.01 17.78 32.59
C LEU A 134 -3.74 18.99 31.70
N VAL A 135 -3.69 20.19 32.28
CA VAL A 135 -3.35 21.42 31.56
C VAL A 135 -1.96 21.28 30.92
N PHE A 136 -0.98 20.80 31.66
CA PHE A 136 0.37 20.54 31.13
C PHE A 136 0.36 19.50 30.01
N LEU A 137 -0.38 18.41 30.17
CA LEU A 137 -0.52 17.36 29.16
C LEU A 137 -1.13 17.90 27.87
N LEU A 138 -2.20 18.70 27.96
CA LEU A 138 -2.87 19.30 26.81
C LEU A 138 -1.93 20.30 26.11
N ARG A 139 -1.31 21.22 26.86
CA ARG A 139 -0.36 22.21 26.31
C ARG A 139 0.85 21.56 25.64
N SER A 140 1.42 20.53 26.25
CA SER A 140 2.56 19.79 25.66
C SER A 140 2.18 18.94 24.43
N THR A 141 0.89 18.76 24.16
CA THR A 141 0.39 17.98 23.02
C THR A 141 0.02 18.86 21.83
N LEU A 142 -0.46 20.07 22.09
CA LEU A 142 -0.80 21.08 21.07
C LEU A 142 0.46 21.66 20.41
N LYS A 143 0.34 22.11 19.16
CA LYS A 143 1.44 22.74 18.42
C LYS A 143 1.35 24.27 18.34
N ARG A 144 0.19 24.84 18.60
CA ARG A 144 -0.03 26.29 18.63
C ARG A 144 0.63 26.95 19.86
N LYS A 145 1.02 28.22 19.73
CA LYS A 145 1.75 28.99 20.77
C LYS A 145 0.85 29.87 21.63
N ASP A 146 -0.35 30.19 21.15
CA ASP A 146 -1.35 31.05 21.77
C ASP A 146 -2.28 30.29 22.72
N ILE A 147 -1.71 29.45 23.59
CA ILE A 147 -2.46 28.54 24.50
C ILE A 147 -2.14 28.72 25.98
N GLU A 148 -1.25 29.65 26.32
CA GLU A 148 -0.75 29.81 27.69
C GLU A 148 -1.83 30.26 28.68
N ASN A 149 -2.84 30.99 28.22
CA ASN A 149 -3.91 31.54 29.04
C ASN A 149 -5.26 30.82 28.86
N LEU A 150 -5.30 29.74 28.06
CA LEU A 150 -6.53 29.01 27.80
C LEU A 150 -6.88 28.07 28.96
N ASP A 151 -8.18 27.96 29.24
CA ASP A 151 -8.74 26.99 30.17
C ASP A 151 -8.77 25.57 29.59
N VAL A 152 -9.18 24.58 30.40
CA VAL A 152 -9.21 23.17 29.97
C VAL A 152 -10.16 22.94 28.79
N GLN A 153 -11.32 23.60 28.77
CA GLN A 153 -12.31 23.43 27.70
C GLN A 153 -11.79 24.03 26.39
N GLU A 154 -11.22 25.23 26.46
CA GLU A 154 -10.56 25.90 25.34
C GLU A 154 -9.38 25.07 24.80
N LEU A 155 -8.55 24.50 25.69
CA LEU A 155 -7.45 23.61 25.30
C LEU A 155 -7.95 22.34 24.62
N VAL A 156 -9.05 21.74 25.09
CA VAL A 156 -9.66 20.58 24.41
C VAL A 156 -10.25 20.95 23.07
N GLN A 157 -10.85 22.14 22.93
CA GLN A 157 -11.31 22.63 21.65
C GLN A 157 -10.15 22.79 20.65
N CYS A 158 -9.01 23.34 21.09
CA CYS A 158 -7.79 23.37 20.29
C CYS A 158 -7.34 21.96 19.88
N LEU A 159 -7.42 20.99 20.81
CA LEU A 159 -6.99 19.62 20.59
C LEU A 159 -7.82 18.94 19.51
N ILE A 160 -9.13 19.18 19.50
CA ILE A 160 -10.08 18.69 18.50
C ILE A 160 -9.77 19.32 17.13
N GLU A 161 -9.58 20.65 17.09
CA GLU A 161 -9.30 21.39 15.85
C GLU A 161 -8.00 20.97 15.19
N GLU A 162 -6.90 20.89 15.96
CA GLU A 162 -5.60 20.44 15.46
C GLU A 162 -5.63 18.95 15.06
N SER A 163 -6.41 18.12 15.77
CA SER A 163 -6.59 16.71 15.39
C SER A 163 -7.37 16.60 14.07
N ARG A 164 -8.41 17.42 13.89
CA ARG A 164 -9.24 17.45 12.68
C ARG A 164 -8.48 17.97 11.46
N SER A 165 -7.59 18.94 11.65
CA SER A 165 -6.71 19.45 10.59
C SER A 165 -5.59 18.47 10.22
N GLY A 166 -5.31 17.49 11.09
CA GLY A 166 -4.22 16.52 10.94
C GLY A 166 -2.86 17.05 11.40
N LEU A 167 -2.82 18.24 12.01
CA LEU A 167 -1.61 18.84 12.57
C LEU A 167 -1.04 17.99 13.73
N ILE A 168 -1.94 17.42 14.51
CA ILE A 168 -1.67 16.39 15.52
C ILE A 168 -2.54 15.17 15.27
N LYS A 169 -2.09 14.01 15.77
CA LYS A 169 -2.81 12.73 15.61
C LYS A 169 -3.03 12.15 16.99
N VAL A 170 -3.96 12.72 17.75
CA VAL A 170 -4.24 12.28 19.13
C VAL A 170 -5.72 11.96 19.35
N LEU A 171 -6.62 12.73 18.74
CA LEU A 171 -8.04 12.40 18.68
C LEU A 171 -8.45 11.96 17.26
N GLY A 172 -9.59 11.29 17.18
CA GLY A 172 -10.20 10.91 15.91
C GLY A 172 -11.69 10.67 16.04
N PRO A 173 -12.38 10.45 14.91
CA PRO A 173 -13.83 10.30 14.91
C PRO A 173 -14.26 8.89 15.33
N GLY A 174 -15.54 8.78 15.70
CA GLY A 174 -16.22 7.52 15.97
C GLY A 174 -16.48 6.70 14.70
N ALA A 175 -16.67 7.36 13.56
CA ALA A 175 -16.68 6.73 12.24
C ALA A 175 -15.82 7.52 11.24
N MET A 176 -14.97 6.81 10.50
CA MET A 176 -14.13 7.44 9.47
C MET A 176 -14.92 7.74 8.21
N SER A 177 -14.56 8.82 7.51
CA SER A 177 -15.10 9.09 6.18
C SER A 177 -14.83 7.93 5.21
N ASN A 178 -15.82 7.62 4.38
CA ASN A 178 -15.79 6.57 3.37
C ASN A 178 -16.68 6.92 2.17
N PHE A 179 -16.65 8.19 1.78
CA PHE A 179 -17.34 8.66 0.57
C PHE A 179 -16.48 8.40 -0.67
N PRO A 180 -17.05 8.04 -1.84
CA PRO A 180 -18.48 7.91 -2.17
C PRO A 180 -19.09 6.55 -1.85
N ASP A 181 -18.29 5.65 -1.26
CA ASP A 181 -18.65 4.25 -1.17
C ASP A 181 -19.90 4.04 -0.31
N ARG A 182 -20.06 4.85 0.73
CA ARG A 182 -21.19 4.81 1.65
C ARG A 182 -22.05 6.05 1.51
N PHE A 183 -23.36 5.86 1.58
CA PHE A 183 -24.36 6.90 1.29
C PHE A 183 -24.26 8.10 2.24
N ASP A 184 -24.15 7.85 3.55
CA ASP A 184 -23.92 8.88 4.58
C ASP A 184 -22.53 9.51 4.54
N GLY A 185 -21.60 8.91 3.77
CA GLY A 185 -20.21 9.33 3.66
C GLY A 185 -19.29 8.78 4.75
N PHE A 186 -19.75 7.87 5.61
CA PHE A 186 -18.97 7.35 6.74
C PHE A 186 -18.99 5.83 6.81
N HIS A 187 -17.92 5.23 7.33
CA HIS A 187 -17.85 3.80 7.61
C HIS A 187 -19.07 3.34 8.43
N SER A 188 -19.73 2.26 7.98
CA SER A 188 -20.90 1.73 8.70
C SER A 188 -20.53 1.11 10.04
N TYR A 189 -19.30 0.60 10.18
CA TYR A 189 -18.73 0.21 11.48
C TYR A 189 -18.13 1.43 12.18
N ASN A 190 -18.63 1.72 13.37
CA ASN A 190 -18.01 2.68 14.26
C ASN A 190 -16.80 2.06 14.96
N ARG A 191 -16.01 2.89 15.64
CA ARG A 191 -14.78 2.50 16.34
C ARG A 191 -14.98 1.33 17.32
N CYS A 192 -16.16 1.23 17.94
CA CYS A 192 -16.54 0.14 18.84
C CYS A 192 -16.45 -1.26 18.23
N CYS A 193 -16.74 -1.42 16.94
CA CYS A 193 -16.72 -2.73 16.26
C CYS A 193 -15.80 -2.78 15.05
N ARG A 194 -15.20 -1.65 14.64
CA ARG A 194 -14.44 -1.60 13.39
C ARG A 194 -13.25 -2.56 13.37
N SER A 195 -12.53 -2.68 14.48
CA SER A 195 -11.35 -3.56 14.57
C SER A 195 -11.68 -5.04 14.36
N THR A 196 -12.89 -5.47 14.72
CA THR A 196 -13.36 -6.85 14.59
C THR A 196 -14.13 -7.08 13.29
N GLU A 197 -14.90 -6.09 12.83
CA GLU A 197 -15.83 -6.22 11.71
C GLU A 197 -15.25 -5.81 10.34
N ASP A 198 -14.28 -4.90 10.32
CA ASP A 198 -13.58 -4.46 9.11
C ASP A 198 -12.42 -5.40 8.84
N THR A 199 -12.72 -6.60 8.34
CA THR A 199 -11.73 -7.66 8.10
C THR A 199 -10.61 -7.24 7.14
N GLY A 200 -10.77 -6.18 6.33
CA GLY A 200 -9.71 -5.60 5.50
C GLY A 200 -8.68 -4.76 6.26
N ARG A 201 -8.97 -4.43 7.54
CA ARG A 201 -8.14 -3.64 8.45
C ARG A 201 -7.94 -4.30 9.81
N SER A 202 -8.01 -5.64 9.89
CA SER A 202 -7.51 -6.33 11.09
C SER A 202 -6.08 -5.87 11.38
N VAL A 203 -5.67 -5.87 12.66
CA VAL A 203 -4.29 -5.49 13.03
C VAL A 203 -3.28 -6.35 12.26
N GLU A 204 -3.65 -7.59 11.98
CA GLU A 204 -2.95 -8.57 11.17
C GLU A 204 -2.83 -8.12 9.70
N ASN A 205 -3.90 -7.60 9.11
CA ASN A 205 -3.91 -7.08 7.74
C ASN A 205 -3.21 -5.73 7.61
N LEU A 206 -3.30 -4.86 8.62
CA LEU A 206 -2.54 -3.60 8.68
C LEU A 206 -1.03 -3.85 8.79
N LYS A 207 -0.61 -4.88 9.53
CA LYS A 207 0.79 -5.36 9.56
C LYS A 207 1.26 -5.98 8.24
N SER A 208 0.36 -6.29 7.30
CA SER A 208 0.73 -6.75 5.96
C SER A 208 1.02 -5.60 4.97
N TYR A 209 0.77 -4.34 5.36
CA TYR A 209 1.08 -3.17 4.52
C TYR A 209 2.57 -2.83 4.47
N THR A 210 3.37 -3.35 5.41
CA THR A 210 4.85 -3.28 5.33
C THR A 210 5.42 -4.30 4.33
N LYS A 211 4.55 -5.13 3.74
CA LYS A 211 4.95 -6.09 2.71
C LYS A 211 4.59 -5.52 1.35
N ASP A 212 5.59 -5.24 0.54
CA ASP A 212 5.36 -4.65 -0.77
C ASP A 212 4.76 -5.69 -1.73
N ARG A 213 3.44 -5.62 -1.87
CA ARG A 213 2.68 -6.45 -2.82
C ARG A 213 3.24 -6.35 -4.24
N ARG A 214 3.83 -5.20 -4.61
CA ARG A 214 4.36 -4.94 -5.96
C ARG A 214 5.47 -5.92 -6.33
N ALA A 215 6.24 -6.42 -5.36
CA ALA A 215 7.30 -7.39 -5.63
C ALA A 215 6.75 -8.69 -6.22
N TYR A 216 5.67 -9.21 -5.63
CA TYR A 216 4.99 -10.41 -6.12
C TYR A 216 4.21 -10.12 -7.40
N GLU A 217 3.52 -8.97 -7.50
CA GLU A 217 2.79 -8.59 -8.72
C GLU A 217 3.68 -8.42 -9.93
N ALA A 218 4.86 -7.83 -9.73
CA ALA A 218 5.86 -7.63 -10.77
C ALA A 218 6.74 -8.85 -10.99
N TRP A 219 6.57 -9.92 -10.20
CA TRP A 219 7.40 -11.10 -10.27
C TRP A 219 8.87 -10.71 -10.19
N SER A 220 9.29 -9.87 -9.23
CA SER A 220 10.69 -9.41 -9.06
C SER A 220 11.51 -10.35 -8.17
N ASP A 221 12.79 -10.57 -8.48
CA ASP A 221 13.73 -11.35 -7.64
C ASP A 221 14.20 -10.52 -6.43
N GLY A 222 15.17 -11.03 -5.66
CA GLY A 222 15.82 -10.34 -4.53
C GLY A 222 15.44 -10.86 -3.15
N ASN A 223 16.08 -10.34 -2.10
CA ASN A 223 15.77 -10.72 -0.73
C ASN A 223 14.50 -10.02 -0.22
N HIS A 224 13.34 -10.59 -0.56
CA HIS A 224 12.03 -10.01 -0.24
C HIS A 224 11.81 -9.89 1.27
N ARG A 225 12.36 -10.82 2.07
CA ARG A 225 12.20 -10.80 3.52
C ARG A 225 12.88 -9.57 4.12
N ALA A 226 14.15 -9.37 3.80
CA ALA A 226 14.91 -8.24 4.28
C ALA A 226 14.34 -6.90 3.77
N ALA A 227 13.90 -6.86 2.51
CA ALA A 227 13.28 -5.70 1.89
C ALA A 227 12.00 -5.25 2.64
N ASN A 228 11.13 -6.21 2.95
CA ASN A 228 9.91 -5.96 3.73
C ASN A 228 10.21 -5.57 5.18
N GLN A 229 11.31 -6.06 5.77
CA GLN A 229 11.76 -5.61 7.11
C GLN A 229 12.20 -4.15 7.08
N LEU A 230 12.99 -3.74 6.09
CA LEU A 230 13.40 -2.35 5.92
C LEU A 230 12.18 -1.44 5.81
N MET A 231 11.25 -1.76 4.90
CA MET A 231 10.03 -0.97 4.69
C MET A 231 9.14 -0.87 5.93
N GLY A 232 9.20 -1.85 6.83
CA GLY A 232 8.49 -1.86 8.10
C GLY A 232 9.23 -1.23 9.28
N ASP A 233 10.45 -0.72 9.07
CA ASP A 233 11.30 -0.21 10.14
C ASP A 233 10.74 1.09 10.77
N GLN A 234 11.01 1.27 12.06
CA GLN A 234 10.53 2.43 12.82
C GLN A 234 11.14 3.75 12.34
N VAL A 235 12.30 3.75 11.67
CA VAL A 235 12.94 4.96 11.15
C VAL A 235 11.99 5.76 10.25
N PHE A 236 11.17 5.07 9.44
CA PHE A 236 10.18 5.68 8.57
C PHE A 236 8.98 6.27 9.32
N SER A 237 8.56 5.61 10.39
CA SER A 237 7.51 6.14 11.26
C SER A 237 7.92 7.42 12.00
N ARG A 238 9.22 7.58 12.29
CA ARG A 238 9.78 8.73 13.03
C ARG A 238 10.07 9.92 12.11
N THR A 239 10.49 9.66 10.88
CA THR A 239 10.90 10.69 9.91
C THR A 239 9.77 11.15 9.00
N GLY A 240 8.70 10.36 8.86
CA GLY A 240 7.63 10.61 7.87
C GLY A 240 8.04 10.27 6.43
N LEU A 241 9.19 9.64 6.25
CA LEU A 241 9.67 9.11 4.97
C LEU A 241 9.18 7.68 4.75
N SER A 242 9.40 7.16 3.56
CA SER A 242 9.16 5.75 3.20
C SER A 242 10.33 5.19 2.41
N ALA A 243 10.65 3.90 2.56
CA ALA A 243 11.56 3.21 1.66
C ALA A 243 10.91 3.05 0.28
N ASP A 244 11.67 3.30 -0.77
CA ASP A 244 11.28 3.04 -2.16
C ASP A 244 12.50 2.58 -2.98
N HIS A 245 12.26 1.90 -4.10
CA HIS A 245 13.32 1.24 -4.88
C HIS A 245 14.14 2.24 -5.69
N LEU A 246 15.45 2.00 -5.82
CA LEU A 246 16.34 2.71 -6.74
C LEU A 246 15.95 2.42 -8.20
N GLY A 247 15.76 1.14 -8.53
CA GLY A 247 15.23 0.70 -9.83
C GLY A 247 13.72 0.42 -9.74
N PRO A 248 12.89 0.83 -10.71
CA PRO A 248 11.46 0.56 -10.63
C PRO A 248 11.13 -0.95 -10.69
N ILE A 249 10.54 -1.51 -9.63
CA ILE A 249 10.12 -2.93 -9.61
C ILE A 249 9.22 -3.30 -10.80
N SER A 250 8.35 -2.37 -11.23
CA SER A 250 7.47 -2.57 -12.38
C SER A 250 8.23 -2.84 -13.69
N LEU A 251 9.52 -2.54 -13.77
CA LEU A 251 10.39 -2.77 -14.91
C LEU A 251 11.29 -4.01 -14.75
N GLY A 252 11.15 -4.75 -13.64
CA GLY A 252 11.88 -6.00 -13.38
C GLY A 252 13.10 -5.87 -12.47
N PHE A 253 13.38 -4.70 -11.91
CA PHE A 253 14.39 -4.55 -10.86
C PHE A 253 13.99 -5.31 -9.58
N VAL A 254 14.99 -5.76 -8.83
CA VAL A 254 14.78 -6.65 -7.67
C VAL A 254 14.14 -5.93 -6.48
N HIS A 255 13.45 -6.71 -5.65
CA HIS A 255 12.95 -6.28 -4.35
C HIS A 255 13.93 -6.71 -3.25
N ASP A 256 14.98 -5.92 -3.05
CA ASP A 256 16.06 -6.17 -2.10
C ASP A 256 16.36 -4.87 -1.32
N PRO A 257 16.62 -4.93 0.01
CA PRO A 257 16.80 -3.73 0.82
C PRO A 257 18.00 -2.88 0.38
N ARG A 258 19.04 -3.49 -0.18
CA ARG A 258 20.25 -2.79 -0.63
C ARG A 258 19.98 -1.86 -1.81
N PHE A 259 18.94 -2.15 -2.60
CA PHE A 259 18.52 -1.31 -3.73
C PHE A 259 17.34 -0.40 -3.38
N MET A 260 17.22 0.02 -2.13
CA MET A 260 16.22 0.97 -1.68
C MET A 260 16.85 2.28 -1.20
N LYS A 261 16.05 3.35 -1.23
CA LYS A 261 16.37 4.63 -0.62
C LYS A 261 15.18 5.19 0.14
N ALA A 262 15.44 6.04 1.13
CA ALA A 262 14.38 6.79 1.80
C ALA A 262 13.90 7.94 0.92
N MET A 263 12.59 8.11 0.80
CA MET A 263 11.97 9.17 0.01
C MET A 263 10.71 9.70 0.70
N THR A 264 10.38 10.95 0.41
CA THR A 264 9.05 11.50 0.72
C THR A 264 7.99 10.93 -0.22
N SER A 265 6.72 11.04 0.18
CA SER A 265 5.58 10.65 -0.66
C SER A 265 5.52 11.42 -1.99
N GLY A 266 5.91 12.70 -2.00
CA GLY A 266 5.94 13.53 -3.19
C GLY A 266 7.02 13.10 -4.20
N GLU A 267 8.22 12.78 -3.71
CA GLU A 267 9.31 12.29 -4.56
C GLU A 267 8.98 10.91 -5.14
N ASN A 268 8.43 10.00 -4.34
CA ASN A 268 8.00 8.68 -4.80
C ASN A 268 6.94 8.80 -5.93
N SER A 269 5.89 9.60 -5.70
CA SER A 269 4.84 9.86 -6.70
C SER A 269 5.37 10.49 -7.99
N SER A 270 6.47 11.25 -7.91
CA SER A 270 7.11 11.88 -9.06
C SER A 270 8.02 10.93 -9.82
N LYS A 271 8.72 10.02 -9.12
CA LYS A 271 9.64 9.04 -9.69
C LYS A 271 8.91 7.97 -10.50
N ARG A 272 7.88 7.35 -9.94
CA ARG A 272 7.10 6.25 -10.56
C ARG A 272 8.00 5.18 -11.19
N ASP A 273 7.97 5.05 -12.51
CA ASP A 273 8.69 4.06 -13.31
C ASP A 273 9.86 4.67 -14.10
N ARG A 274 10.29 5.89 -13.77
CA ARG A 274 11.41 6.56 -14.45
C ARG A 274 12.75 5.99 -14.02
N LEU A 275 13.64 5.82 -14.99
CA LEU A 275 15.05 5.57 -14.72
C LEU A 275 15.73 6.91 -14.41
N ILE A 276 16.45 6.98 -13.30
CA ILE A 276 17.20 8.16 -12.87
C ILE A 276 18.68 7.78 -12.83
N LEU A 277 19.52 8.50 -13.57
CA LEU A 277 20.94 8.17 -13.71
C LEU A 277 21.65 8.03 -12.35
N SER A 278 21.41 8.95 -11.41
CA SER A 278 22.01 8.88 -10.08
C SER A 278 21.65 7.58 -9.35
N ASP A 279 20.40 7.14 -9.46
CA ASP A 279 19.95 5.89 -8.84
C ASP A 279 20.60 4.68 -9.52
N LEU A 280 20.73 4.70 -10.85
CA LEU A 280 21.38 3.61 -11.58
C LEU A 280 22.87 3.52 -11.26
N VAL A 281 23.58 4.64 -11.13
CA VAL A 281 24.99 4.68 -10.72
C VAL A 281 25.15 4.09 -9.32
N THR A 282 24.28 4.47 -8.37
CA THR A 282 24.26 3.87 -7.03
C THR A 282 24.00 2.36 -7.09
N MET A 283 23.08 1.90 -7.94
CA MET A 283 22.82 0.46 -8.10
C MET A 283 24.05 -0.29 -8.64
N ILE A 284 24.77 0.28 -9.60
CA ILE A 284 26.01 -0.32 -10.15
C ILE A 284 27.09 -0.45 -9.07
N ASP A 285 27.26 0.58 -8.25
CA ASP A 285 28.18 0.55 -7.10
C ASP A 285 27.81 -0.57 -6.12
N ILE A 286 26.53 -0.65 -5.74
CA ILE A 286 26.03 -1.68 -4.82
C ILE A 286 26.23 -3.09 -5.40
N GLU A 287 25.89 -3.33 -6.67
CA GLU A 287 26.11 -4.63 -7.31
C GLU A 287 27.58 -5.05 -7.24
N SER A 288 28.49 -4.13 -7.55
CA SER A 288 29.93 -4.39 -7.53
C SER A 288 30.46 -4.63 -6.12
N ARG A 289 30.01 -3.84 -5.15
CA ARG A 289 30.48 -3.90 -3.76
C ARG A 289 29.96 -5.14 -3.03
N GLU A 290 28.69 -5.48 -3.25
CA GLU A 290 28.01 -6.56 -2.52
C GLU A 290 27.98 -7.88 -3.30
N ASN A 291 28.47 -7.91 -4.54
CA ASN A 291 28.43 -9.06 -5.44
C ASN A 291 27.01 -9.65 -5.60
N ILE A 292 26.06 -8.78 -5.94
CA ILE A 292 24.63 -9.12 -6.13
C ILE A 292 24.10 -8.55 -7.44
N ASN A 293 22.91 -9.01 -7.85
CA ASN A 293 22.22 -8.50 -9.04
C ASN A 293 21.09 -7.53 -8.66
N ALA A 294 21.02 -6.39 -9.35
CA ALA A 294 19.99 -5.36 -9.21
C ALA A 294 18.76 -5.63 -10.08
N SER A 295 18.85 -6.57 -11.02
CA SER A 295 17.80 -6.93 -11.95
C SER A 295 17.36 -8.38 -11.78
N SER A 296 16.07 -8.63 -12.01
CA SER A 296 15.58 -10.01 -12.13
C SER A 296 16.10 -10.63 -13.42
N TRP A 297 16.22 -11.96 -13.47
CA TRP A 297 16.84 -12.64 -14.61
C TRP A 297 16.18 -12.32 -15.96
N PHE A 298 14.87 -12.03 -15.98
CA PHE A 298 14.11 -11.74 -17.20
C PHE A 298 14.34 -10.34 -17.77
N CYS A 299 15.11 -9.47 -17.09
CA CYS A 299 15.56 -8.18 -17.64
C CYS A 299 17.07 -7.95 -17.51
N SER A 300 17.83 -8.99 -17.15
CA SER A 300 19.25 -8.90 -16.85
C SER A 300 20.10 -8.43 -18.03
N ILE A 301 19.79 -8.84 -19.26
CA ILE A 301 20.56 -8.45 -20.45
C ILE A 301 20.37 -6.98 -20.77
N ILE A 302 19.13 -6.48 -20.63
CA ILE A 302 18.84 -5.05 -20.79
C ILE A 302 19.56 -4.25 -19.71
N TRP A 303 19.56 -4.73 -18.46
CA TRP A 303 20.32 -4.11 -17.38
C TRP A 303 21.82 -4.04 -17.66
N GLN A 304 22.45 -5.15 -18.11
CA GLN A 304 23.86 -5.13 -18.48
C GLN A 304 24.16 -4.10 -19.59
N SER A 305 23.26 -3.94 -20.57
CA SER A 305 23.39 -2.92 -21.62
C SER A 305 23.37 -1.50 -21.04
N ILE A 306 22.44 -1.22 -20.12
CA ILE A 306 22.38 0.06 -19.40
C ILE A 306 23.69 0.34 -18.66
N LYS A 307 24.22 -0.66 -17.93
CA LYS A 307 25.48 -0.52 -17.21
C LYS A 307 26.65 -0.20 -18.13
N ASN A 308 26.78 -0.95 -19.22
CA ASN A 308 27.84 -0.75 -20.19
C ASN A 308 27.78 0.65 -20.81
N ASP A 309 26.58 1.14 -21.13
CA ASP A 309 26.44 2.47 -21.73
C ASP A 309 26.69 3.61 -20.73
N ILE A 310 26.38 3.43 -19.44
CA ILE A 310 26.79 4.36 -18.37
C ILE A 310 28.31 4.35 -18.21
N GLN A 311 28.93 3.17 -18.06
CA GLN A 311 30.37 3.02 -17.84
C GLN A 311 31.21 3.52 -19.02
N ASN A 312 30.73 3.33 -20.24
CA ASN A 312 31.38 3.83 -21.46
C ASN A 312 31.07 5.31 -21.75
N GLY A 313 30.37 6.01 -20.86
CA GLY A 313 30.09 7.44 -20.99
C GLY A 313 29.08 7.81 -22.08
N LYS A 314 28.29 6.85 -22.60
CA LYS A 314 27.19 7.15 -23.52
C LYS A 314 25.97 7.75 -22.81
N ILE A 315 25.78 7.40 -21.54
CA ILE A 315 24.75 7.97 -20.67
C ILE A 315 25.42 8.81 -19.59
N THR A 316 25.38 10.14 -19.76
CA THR A 316 25.98 11.11 -18.82
C THR A 316 24.95 11.99 -18.12
N SER A 317 23.68 11.90 -18.52
CA SER A 317 22.57 12.62 -17.91
C SER A 317 21.26 11.84 -18.07
N ASN A 318 20.16 12.35 -17.52
CA ASN A 318 18.80 11.84 -17.75
C ASN A 318 18.35 12.16 -19.20
N ASN A 319 18.98 11.50 -20.17
CA ASN A 319 18.86 11.74 -21.60
C ASN A 319 17.78 10.84 -22.26
N ASP A 320 17.62 10.99 -23.57
CA ASP A 320 16.64 10.20 -24.34
C ASP A 320 17.04 8.71 -24.40
N THR A 321 18.33 8.37 -24.38
CA THR A 321 18.79 6.98 -24.30
C THR A 321 18.26 6.27 -23.05
N LEU A 322 18.21 6.94 -21.89
CA LEU A 322 17.58 6.37 -20.70
C LEU A 322 16.06 6.18 -20.86
N ARG A 323 15.38 7.05 -21.60
CA ARG A 323 13.94 6.90 -21.91
C ARG A 323 13.70 5.76 -22.90
N GLU A 324 14.61 5.54 -23.84
CA GLU A 324 14.61 4.39 -24.74
C GLU A 324 14.74 3.10 -23.91
N TYR A 325 15.75 2.98 -23.06
CA TYR A 325 15.89 1.84 -22.15
C TYR A 325 14.68 1.63 -21.24
N GLN A 326 14.09 2.71 -20.72
CA GLN A 326 12.84 2.62 -19.95
C GLN A 326 11.71 2.02 -20.81
N THR A 327 11.62 2.39 -22.08
CA THR A 327 10.64 1.84 -23.04
C THR A 327 10.95 0.37 -23.37
N THR A 328 12.21 0.02 -23.56
CA THR A 328 12.68 -1.36 -23.78
C THR A 328 12.31 -2.27 -22.60
N LEU A 329 12.54 -1.82 -21.36
CA LEU A 329 12.16 -2.57 -20.16
C LEU A 329 10.65 -2.75 -20.05
N LYS A 330 9.87 -1.73 -20.41
CA LYS A 330 8.39 -1.82 -20.46
C LYS A 330 7.93 -2.87 -21.46
N LYS A 331 8.48 -2.87 -22.68
CA LYS A 331 8.19 -3.87 -23.71
C LYS A 331 8.59 -5.28 -23.27
N ASN A 332 9.78 -5.43 -22.70
CA ASN A 332 10.27 -6.70 -22.18
C ASN A 332 9.35 -7.26 -21.08
N LYS A 333 8.93 -6.40 -20.15
CA LYS A 333 7.99 -6.75 -19.09
C LYS A 333 6.63 -7.18 -19.64
N ASP A 334 6.16 -6.50 -20.69
CA ASP A 334 4.90 -6.81 -21.37
C ASP A 334 4.95 -8.22 -21.99
N LEU A 335 5.99 -8.48 -22.79
CA LEU A 335 6.23 -9.79 -23.41
C LEU A 335 6.37 -10.91 -22.36
N PHE A 336 7.13 -10.66 -21.29
CA PHE A 336 7.28 -11.64 -20.21
C PHE A 336 5.92 -12.01 -19.61
N PHE A 337 5.03 -11.04 -19.39
CA PHE A 337 3.71 -11.31 -18.82
C PHE A 337 2.76 -11.98 -19.82
N ASN A 338 2.87 -11.67 -21.11
CA ASN A 338 2.12 -12.38 -22.15
C ASN A 338 2.59 -13.85 -22.25
N ILE A 339 3.90 -14.12 -22.19
CA ILE A 339 4.47 -15.47 -22.14
C ILE A 339 3.95 -16.24 -20.93
N LEU A 340 4.02 -15.67 -19.74
CA LEU A 340 3.51 -16.31 -18.52
C LEU A 340 1.99 -16.53 -18.59
N GLY A 341 1.24 -15.61 -19.20
CA GLY A 341 -0.21 -15.76 -19.44
C GLY A 341 -0.52 -16.92 -20.39
N TYR A 342 0.26 -17.07 -21.46
CA TYR A 342 0.14 -18.18 -22.40
C TYR A 342 0.44 -19.52 -21.71
N ILE A 343 1.55 -19.60 -20.97
CA ILE A 343 1.89 -20.77 -20.15
C ILE A 343 0.75 -21.07 -19.16
N ALA A 344 0.22 -20.09 -18.44
CA ALA A 344 -0.85 -20.27 -17.47
C ALA A 344 -2.15 -20.85 -18.07
N SER A 345 -2.37 -20.65 -19.36
CA SER A 345 -3.54 -21.16 -20.10
C SER A 345 -3.35 -22.59 -20.63
N SER A 346 -2.11 -23.10 -20.60
CA SER A 346 -1.77 -24.43 -21.10
C SER A 346 -1.94 -25.53 -20.05
N LYS A 347 -1.97 -26.79 -20.51
CA LYS A 347 -1.99 -27.96 -19.64
C LYS A 347 -0.72 -28.00 -18.79
N ASN A 348 -0.87 -28.27 -17.48
CA ASN A 348 0.19 -28.26 -16.46
C ASN A 348 0.89 -26.90 -16.24
N GLY A 349 0.55 -25.86 -17.00
CA GLY A 349 1.22 -24.57 -16.92
C GLY A 349 0.99 -23.85 -15.58
N GLN A 350 -0.20 -23.97 -14.98
CA GLN A 350 -0.43 -23.41 -13.64
C GLN A 350 0.42 -24.09 -12.57
N GLU A 351 0.61 -25.40 -12.66
CA GLU A 351 1.43 -26.17 -11.72
C GLU A 351 2.90 -25.76 -11.81
N PHE A 352 3.40 -25.59 -13.04
CA PHE A 352 4.72 -25.01 -13.29
C PHE A 352 4.87 -23.62 -12.69
N LEU A 353 3.90 -22.72 -12.89
CA LEU A 353 3.96 -21.35 -12.34
C LEU A 353 3.90 -21.33 -10.80
N ILE A 354 3.13 -22.23 -10.19
CA ILE A 354 3.11 -22.41 -8.73
C ILE A 354 4.48 -22.88 -8.25
N TRP A 355 5.04 -23.92 -8.86
CA TRP A 355 6.38 -24.41 -8.54
C TRP A 355 7.42 -23.28 -8.68
N TYR A 356 7.35 -22.53 -9.76
CA TYR A 356 8.30 -21.45 -10.02
C TYR A 356 8.18 -20.31 -8.98
N LEU A 357 6.96 -19.91 -8.59
CA LEU A 357 6.76 -18.92 -7.53
C LEU A 357 7.27 -19.43 -6.16
N LYS A 358 7.13 -20.73 -5.88
CA LYS A 358 7.67 -21.36 -4.67
C LYS A 358 9.19 -21.34 -4.64
N ASP A 359 9.81 -21.74 -5.73
CA ASP A 359 11.27 -21.73 -5.90
C ASP A 359 11.83 -20.32 -5.63
N ARG A 360 11.22 -19.30 -6.24
CA ARG A 360 11.61 -17.91 -6.02
C ARG A 360 11.41 -17.41 -4.60
N TYR A 361 10.29 -17.77 -3.97
CA TYR A 361 10.04 -17.41 -2.57
C TYR A 361 11.11 -18.01 -1.65
N LYS A 362 11.59 -19.22 -1.98
CA LYS A 362 12.63 -19.96 -1.25
C LYS A 362 14.06 -19.58 -1.67
N PHE A 363 14.23 -18.58 -2.53
CA PHE A 363 15.53 -18.14 -3.01
C PHE A 363 16.53 -17.89 -1.86
N GLU A 364 17.64 -18.64 -1.89
CA GLU A 364 18.73 -18.64 -0.89
C GLU A 364 18.25 -18.81 0.56
N ASP A 365 17.12 -19.49 0.75
CA ASP A 365 16.49 -19.70 2.06
C ASP A 365 16.22 -18.40 2.82
N ASN A 366 16.12 -17.26 2.12
CA ASN A 366 16.02 -15.94 2.75
C ASN A 366 14.78 -15.80 3.65
N TYR A 367 13.72 -16.58 3.38
CA TYR A 367 12.51 -16.64 4.18
C TYR A 367 12.71 -17.23 5.60
N LEU A 368 13.79 -18.00 5.81
CA LEU A 368 14.16 -18.64 7.08
C LEU A 368 14.87 -17.70 8.06
N TYR A 369 15.17 -16.46 7.66
CA TYR A 369 15.98 -15.55 8.45
C TYR A 369 15.28 -14.22 8.76
N ASP A 370 15.66 -13.63 9.89
CA ASP A 370 15.44 -12.22 10.19
C ASP A 370 16.76 -11.46 10.02
N TYR A 371 16.67 -10.23 9.51
CA TYR A 371 17.84 -9.43 9.15
C TYR A 371 17.98 -8.21 10.05
N VAL A 372 19.22 -7.91 10.43
CA VAL A 372 19.62 -6.62 10.97
C VAL A 372 20.14 -5.78 9.82
N LEU A 373 19.48 -4.66 9.55
CA LEU A 373 19.76 -3.80 8.40
C LEU A 373 20.39 -2.49 8.85
N ASP A 374 21.17 -1.87 7.98
CA ASP A 374 21.52 -0.47 8.14
C ASP A 374 20.31 0.41 7.83
N THR A 375 19.84 1.14 8.84
CA THR A 375 18.64 1.98 8.75
C THR A 375 18.95 3.46 8.88
N ASP A 376 20.24 3.82 8.94
CA ASP A 376 20.68 5.21 8.90
C ASP A 376 20.50 5.79 7.48
N ILE A 377 19.51 6.66 7.32
CA ILE A 377 19.12 7.25 6.03
C ILE A 377 20.24 8.10 5.44
N GLY A 378 21.15 8.64 6.27
CA GLY A 378 22.31 9.41 5.80
C GLY A 378 23.50 8.55 5.40
N SER A 379 23.43 7.23 5.59
CA SER A 379 24.54 6.31 5.36
C SER A 379 24.62 5.84 3.90
N ASN A 380 25.84 5.77 3.37
CA ASN A 380 26.11 5.11 2.08
C ASN A 380 25.88 3.60 2.11
N THR A 381 25.71 3.02 3.30
CA THR A 381 25.38 1.61 3.49
C THR A 381 23.91 1.37 3.84
N PHE A 382 23.04 2.39 3.70
CA PHE A 382 21.60 2.25 3.93
C PHE A 382 21.02 1.02 3.22
N GLY A 383 20.25 0.20 3.95
CA GLY A 383 19.67 -1.05 3.48
C GLY A 383 20.63 -2.25 3.44
N GLN A 384 21.91 -2.07 3.76
CA GLN A 384 22.87 -3.19 3.83
C GLN A 384 22.53 -4.15 4.96
N ILE A 385 22.71 -5.45 4.71
CA ILE A 385 22.51 -6.51 5.70
C ILE A 385 23.76 -6.57 6.59
N LYS A 386 23.61 -6.21 7.87
CA LYS A 386 24.68 -6.28 8.88
C LYS A 386 24.82 -7.69 9.45
N SER A 387 23.70 -8.35 9.69
CA SER A 387 23.66 -9.75 10.14
C SER A 387 22.30 -10.38 9.85
N LYS A 388 22.25 -11.71 9.95
CA LYS A 388 21.00 -12.48 9.87
C LYS A 388 20.93 -13.47 11.02
N THR A 389 19.73 -13.73 11.53
CA THR A 389 19.47 -14.73 12.56
C THR A 389 18.36 -15.69 12.12
N PRO A 390 18.42 -16.97 12.51
CA PRO A 390 17.34 -17.91 12.25
C PRO A 390 16.02 -17.36 12.78
N ARG A 391 15.01 -17.34 11.92
CA ARG A 391 13.68 -16.87 12.25
C ARG A 391 12.92 -17.94 13.03
N ASN A 392 12.10 -17.51 13.99
CA ASN A 392 11.10 -18.39 14.57
C ASN A 392 9.92 -18.55 13.59
N LEU A 393 9.88 -19.68 12.89
CA LEU A 393 8.80 -20.04 11.96
C LEU A 393 7.54 -20.40 12.76
N THR A 394 6.70 -19.39 12.97
CA THR A 394 5.35 -19.55 13.53
C THR A 394 4.36 -19.87 12.41
N ALA A 395 3.13 -20.29 12.74
CA ALA A 395 2.04 -20.50 11.75
C ALA A 395 1.75 -19.28 10.85
N ARG A 396 2.26 -18.08 11.20
CA ARG A 396 2.22 -16.87 10.37
C ARG A 396 3.22 -16.90 9.21
N ALA A 397 4.35 -17.60 9.35
CA ALA A 397 5.31 -17.82 8.27
C ALA A 397 4.71 -18.73 7.18
N ASP A 398 3.87 -19.70 7.59
CA ASP A 398 3.22 -20.66 6.67
C ASP A 398 2.32 -19.98 5.62
N GLY A 399 1.69 -18.84 5.95
CA GLY A 399 0.85 -18.10 5.00
C GLY A 399 1.57 -17.11 4.09
N GLU A 400 2.89 -16.92 4.23
CA GLU A 400 3.66 -15.97 3.41
C GLU A 400 3.92 -16.51 2.00
N GLU A 401 4.29 -17.79 1.90
CA GLU A 401 4.46 -18.50 0.62
C GLU A 401 3.14 -18.50 -0.17
N ASP A 402 2.04 -18.94 0.46
CA ASP A 402 0.72 -18.96 -0.16
C ASP A 402 0.27 -17.58 -0.64
N ARG A 403 0.57 -16.54 0.14
CA ARG A 403 0.28 -15.16 -0.26
C ARG A 403 1.10 -14.74 -1.48
N ALA A 404 2.38 -15.06 -1.53
CA ALA A 404 3.24 -14.74 -2.67
C ALA A 404 2.74 -15.44 -3.95
N ILE A 405 2.43 -16.74 -3.86
CA ILE A 405 1.88 -17.53 -4.96
C ILE A 405 0.57 -16.92 -5.46
N ARG A 406 -0.39 -16.69 -4.55
CA ARG A 406 -1.70 -16.17 -4.90
C ARG A 406 -1.61 -14.80 -5.58
N ILE A 407 -0.80 -13.88 -5.04
CA ILE A 407 -0.64 -12.53 -5.63
C ILE A 407 0.03 -12.61 -7.01
N GLY A 408 1.05 -13.46 -7.17
CA GLY A 408 1.72 -13.65 -8.45
C GLY A 408 0.79 -14.19 -9.54
N LEU A 409 -0.03 -15.21 -9.21
CA LEU A 409 -1.00 -15.75 -10.16
C LEU A 409 -2.16 -14.78 -10.46
N GLU A 410 -2.67 -14.07 -9.45
CA GLU A 410 -3.65 -13.00 -9.62
C GLU A 410 -3.12 -11.92 -10.57
N SER A 411 -1.84 -11.53 -10.46
CA SER A 411 -1.27 -10.50 -11.33
C SER A 411 -1.19 -10.92 -12.80
N ILE A 412 -0.89 -12.19 -13.10
CA ILE A 412 -0.95 -12.73 -14.47
C ILE A 412 -2.38 -12.71 -15.01
N LYS A 413 -3.35 -13.17 -14.21
CA LYS A 413 -4.77 -13.19 -14.62
C LYS A 413 -5.30 -11.78 -14.88
N ASP A 414 -5.06 -10.86 -13.94
CA ASP A 414 -5.45 -9.45 -14.06
C ASP A 414 -4.78 -8.81 -15.27
N TYR A 415 -3.52 -9.15 -15.52
CA TYR A 415 -2.80 -8.65 -16.68
C TYR A 415 -3.41 -9.17 -17.99
N ALA A 416 -3.56 -10.49 -18.13
CA ALA A 416 -4.13 -11.16 -19.30
C ALA A 416 -5.53 -10.66 -19.67
N SER A 417 -6.36 -10.31 -18.68
CA SER A 417 -7.73 -9.81 -18.89
C SER A 417 -7.84 -8.40 -19.51
N LYS A 418 -6.74 -7.65 -19.61
CA LYS A 418 -6.75 -6.27 -20.14
C LYS A 418 -6.61 -6.26 -21.66
N ASN A 419 -7.63 -5.73 -22.34
CA ASN A 419 -7.69 -5.70 -23.81
C ASN A 419 -7.18 -4.38 -24.43
N ASN A 420 -6.95 -3.33 -23.63
CA ASN A 420 -6.62 -1.97 -24.11
C ASN A 420 -5.20 -1.52 -23.70
N ARG A 421 -4.19 -2.36 -23.96
CA ARG A 421 -2.80 -2.04 -23.60
C ARG A 421 -2.20 -0.99 -24.54
N LYS A 422 -1.40 -0.08 -23.99
CA LYS A 422 -0.65 0.93 -24.75
C LYS A 422 0.54 0.34 -25.50
N ILE A 423 1.16 -0.69 -24.93
CA ILE A 423 2.26 -1.42 -25.54
C ILE A 423 1.66 -2.48 -26.46
N LYS A 424 2.17 -2.54 -27.69
CA LYS A 424 1.72 -3.47 -28.74
C LYS A 424 2.84 -4.40 -29.21
N GLU A 425 3.90 -4.52 -28.42
CA GLU A 425 5.02 -5.40 -28.73
C GLU A 425 4.56 -6.86 -28.64
N VAL A 426 4.91 -7.67 -29.65
CA VAL A 426 4.54 -9.10 -29.72
C VAL A 426 5.78 -9.96 -29.94
N LEU A 427 5.64 -11.26 -29.70
CA LEU A 427 6.67 -12.23 -30.05
C LEU A 427 6.81 -12.32 -31.56
N THR A 428 8.00 -12.67 -32.06
CA THR A 428 8.15 -13.05 -33.47
C THR A 428 7.66 -14.49 -33.67
N GLU A 429 7.39 -14.87 -34.91
CA GLU A 429 6.99 -16.24 -35.25
C GLU A 429 7.98 -17.29 -34.68
N ASN A 430 9.29 -17.04 -34.78
CA ASN A 430 10.30 -17.94 -34.21
C ASN A 430 10.23 -18.01 -32.66
N GLU A 431 9.96 -16.90 -31.99
CA GLU A 431 9.82 -16.86 -30.53
C GLU A 431 8.51 -17.54 -30.08
N GLU A 432 7.43 -17.40 -30.85
CA GLU A 432 6.16 -18.11 -30.65
C GLU A 432 6.35 -19.62 -30.81
N GLN A 433 7.06 -20.08 -31.84
CA GLN A 433 7.37 -21.50 -32.02
C GLN A 433 8.19 -22.08 -30.86
N VAL A 434 9.14 -21.32 -30.32
CA VAL A 434 9.88 -21.73 -29.11
C VAL A 434 8.96 -21.81 -27.90
N LEU A 435 8.06 -20.83 -27.73
CA LEU A 435 7.07 -20.85 -26.65
C LEU A 435 6.11 -22.05 -26.76
N ASP A 436 5.66 -22.38 -27.98
CA ASP A 436 4.82 -23.55 -28.23
C ASP A 436 5.55 -24.84 -27.91
N SER A 437 6.83 -24.94 -28.24
CA SER A 437 7.68 -26.08 -27.86
C SER A 437 7.79 -26.23 -26.34
N ILE A 438 7.94 -25.11 -25.61
CA ILE A 438 7.94 -25.11 -24.14
C ILE A 438 6.61 -25.64 -23.58
N VAL A 439 5.49 -25.16 -24.11
CA VAL A 439 4.14 -25.56 -23.68
C VAL A 439 3.85 -27.03 -24.01
N LEU A 440 4.32 -27.50 -25.17
CA LEU A 440 4.20 -28.89 -25.58
C LEU A 440 4.99 -29.81 -24.64
N LYS A 441 6.22 -29.44 -24.28
CA LYS A 441 7.02 -30.16 -23.29
C LYS A 441 6.36 -30.17 -21.91
N LEU A 442 5.85 -29.04 -21.44
CA LEU A 442 5.07 -28.96 -20.19
C LEU A 442 3.87 -29.92 -20.18
N SER A 443 3.25 -30.13 -21.34
CA SER A 443 2.11 -31.04 -21.48
C SER A 443 2.51 -32.53 -21.48
N GLN A 444 3.78 -32.83 -21.74
CA GLN A 444 4.33 -34.18 -21.94
C GLN A 444 5.21 -34.65 -20.78
N SER A 445 5.94 -33.75 -20.11
CA SER A 445 6.85 -34.04 -19.00
C SER A 445 6.66 -33.04 -17.85
N GLY A 446 7.04 -33.47 -16.64
CA GLY A 446 6.93 -32.68 -15.41
C GLY A 446 8.25 -32.11 -14.88
N ILE A 447 9.32 -32.07 -15.69
CA ILE A 447 10.63 -31.57 -15.23
C ILE A 447 10.66 -30.05 -15.36
N PHE A 448 10.14 -29.37 -14.33
CA PHE A 448 9.94 -27.92 -14.34
C PHE A 448 11.24 -27.10 -14.41
N GLU A 449 12.37 -27.65 -13.94
CA GLU A 449 13.69 -27.02 -14.01
C GLU A 449 14.18 -26.85 -15.46
N GLU A 450 13.94 -27.86 -16.32
CA GLU A 450 14.27 -27.80 -17.74
C GLU A 450 13.40 -26.76 -18.45
N ILE A 451 12.10 -26.75 -18.15
CA ILE A 451 11.16 -25.75 -18.67
C ILE A 451 11.58 -24.33 -18.28
N LEU A 452 11.99 -24.11 -17.02
CA LEU A 452 12.48 -22.80 -16.58
C LEU A 452 13.76 -22.41 -17.33
N THR A 453 14.63 -23.36 -17.62
CA THR A 453 15.86 -23.13 -18.41
C THR A 453 15.52 -22.69 -19.84
N GLU A 454 14.57 -23.35 -20.49
CA GLU A 454 14.12 -22.97 -21.84
C GLU A 454 13.42 -21.62 -21.85
N LEU A 455 12.60 -21.32 -20.84
CA LEU A 455 11.97 -20.01 -20.66
C LEU A 455 13.03 -18.90 -20.49
N LYS A 456 14.11 -19.16 -19.74
CA LYS A 456 15.25 -18.24 -19.61
C LYS A 456 15.95 -17.98 -20.94
N ILE A 457 16.08 -19.02 -21.77
CA ILE A 457 16.66 -18.91 -23.12
C ILE A 457 15.74 -18.07 -24.03
N LEU A 458 14.43 -18.33 -24.03
CA LEU A 458 13.45 -17.53 -24.80
C LEU A 458 13.54 -16.05 -24.42
N MET A 459 13.51 -15.73 -23.13
CA MET A 459 13.63 -14.34 -22.67
C MET A 459 15.00 -13.72 -23.00
N THR A 460 16.06 -14.52 -23.09
CA THR A 460 17.38 -14.03 -23.54
C THR A 460 17.32 -13.58 -24.99
N VAL A 461 16.67 -14.36 -25.86
CA VAL A 461 16.44 -14.02 -27.27
C VAL A 461 15.61 -12.74 -27.39
N VAL A 462 14.48 -12.68 -26.67
CA VAL A 462 13.58 -11.51 -26.64
C VAL A 462 14.33 -10.25 -26.21
N GLN A 463 15.10 -10.30 -25.12
CA GLN A 463 15.86 -9.15 -24.63
C GLN A 463 16.88 -8.66 -25.66
N LYS A 464 17.64 -9.58 -26.28
CA LYS A 464 18.62 -9.23 -27.33
C LYS A 464 17.94 -8.58 -28.53
N ARG A 465 16.78 -9.08 -28.95
CA ARG A 465 15.96 -8.50 -30.02
C ARG A 465 15.53 -7.08 -29.67
N LEU A 466 14.95 -6.88 -28.48
CA LEU A 466 14.49 -5.57 -28.04
C LEU A 466 15.61 -4.53 -27.98
N LEU A 467 16.81 -4.93 -27.58
CA LEU A 467 17.98 -4.04 -27.57
C LEU A 467 18.40 -3.62 -28.98
N LYS A 468 18.39 -4.53 -29.97
CA LYS A 468 18.69 -4.20 -31.38
C LYS A 468 17.73 -3.15 -31.96
N TYR A 469 16.47 -3.17 -31.55
CA TYR A 469 15.49 -2.16 -31.98
C TYR A 469 15.58 -0.85 -31.20
N SER A 470 16.19 -0.86 -30.01
CA SER A 470 16.29 0.32 -29.14
C SER A 470 17.58 1.09 -29.36
N LEU A 471 18.62 0.42 -29.85
CA LEU A 471 19.92 0.98 -30.17
C LEU A 471 20.09 0.82 -31.68
N ASN A 472 19.76 1.84 -32.48
CA ASN A 472 20.14 1.84 -33.90
C ASN A 472 21.67 1.72 -33.98
N ILE A 473 22.18 0.50 -34.23
CA ILE A 473 23.57 0.23 -34.63
C ILE A 473 23.62 0.28 -36.16
#